data_AF-A0A388RDP4-F1
#
_entry.id   AF-A0A388RDP4-F1
#
_cell.length_a   1.000
_cell.length_b   1.000
_cell.length_c   1.000
_cell.angle_alpha   90.00
_cell.angle_beta   90.00
_cell.angle_gamma   90.00
#
_symmetry.space_group_name_H-M   'P 1'
#
loop_
_entity.id
_entity.type
_entity.pdbx_description
1 polymer ?
#
loop_
_entity_poly.entity_id
_entity_poly.type
_entity_poly.pdbx_seq_one_letter_code
_entity_poly.pdbx_strand_id
1 'polypeptide(L)' 'MARARKLLASSSLAVEEIALKSGFASVQAFRACWNKAEAATPRAYRQARAAKPTLTSPPAS' A
#
# COMPACT_ATOMS: atom_id res chain seq x y z
N MET A 1 7.85 -8.87 -0.93
CA MET A 1 6.95 -7.87 -0.30
C MET A 1 7.45 -6.43 -0.25
N ALA A 2 8.76 -6.17 -0.13
CA ALA A 2 9.28 -4.79 -0.07
C ALA A 2 8.78 -3.88 -1.20
N ARG A 3 8.76 -4.37 -2.45
CA ARG A 3 8.25 -3.61 -3.62
C ARG A 3 6.78 -3.25 -3.51
N ALA A 4 5.92 -4.18 -3.10
CA ALA A 4 4.49 -3.95 -2.92
C ALA A 4 4.20 -2.88 -1.85
N ARG A 5 4.92 -2.94 -0.71
CA ARG A 5 4.83 -1.93 0.35
C ARG A 5 5.21 -0.53 -0.16
N LYS A 6 6.28 -0.44 -0.96
CA LYS A 6 6.73 0.82 -1.57
C LYS A 6 5.64 1.38 -2.50
N LEU A 7 5.11 0.56 -3.40
CA LEU A 7 4.05 0.97 -4.32
C LEU A 7 2.76 1.38 -3.61
N LEU A 8 2.34 0.64 -2.57
CA LEU A 8 1.15 0.99 -1.77
C LEU A 8 1.31 2.33 -1.05
N ALA A 9 2.54 2.68 -0.65
CA ALA A 9 2.85 3.91 0.06
C ALA A 9 3.07 5.11 -0.87
N SER A 10 3.62 4.89 -2.07
CA SER A 10 4.05 5.97 -2.96
C SER A 10 3.15 6.18 -4.18
N SER A 11 2.08 5.38 -4.34
CA SER A 11 1.21 5.46 -5.51
C SER A 11 -0.25 5.17 -5.19
N SER A 12 -1.11 5.71 -6.04
CA SER A 12 -2.57 5.50 -5.99
C SER A 12 -3.05 4.30 -6.82
N LEU A 13 -2.11 3.45 -7.30
CA LEU A 13 -2.43 2.32 -8.18
C LEU A 13 -3.45 1.36 -7.56
N ALA A 14 -4.21 0.65 -8.39
CA ALA A 14 -5.09 -0.41 -7.90
C ALA A 14 -4.28 -1.55 -7.25
N VAL A 15 -4.87 -2.28 -6.31
CA VAL A 15 -4.20 -3.42 -5.67
C VAL A 15 -3.84 -4.50 -6.71
N GLU A 16 -4.64 -4.65 -7.77
CA GLU A 16 -4.34 -5.54 -8.89
C GLU A 16 -3.06 -5.16 -9.64
N GLU A 17 -2.91 -3.88 -9.98
CA GLU A 17 -1.71 -3.40 -10.65
C GLU A 17 -0.47 -3.52 -9.76
N ILE A 18 -0.62 -3.27 -8.46
CA ILE A 18 0.48 -3.43 -7.50
C ILE A 18 0.91 -4.89 -7.40
N ALA A 19 -0.03 -5.84 -7.40
CA ALA A 19 0.28 -7.27 -7.41
C ALA A 19 1.10 -7.62 -8.65
N LEU A 20 0.66 -7.21 -9.85
CA LEU A 20 1.34 -7.48 -11.11
C LEU A 20 2.74 -6.83 -11.13
N LYS A 21 2.86 -5.55 -10.81
CA LYS A 21 4.15 -4.81 -10.76
C LYS A 21 5.10 -5.33 -9.68
N SER A 22 4.58 -6.04 -8.67
CA SER A 22 5.38 -6.69 -7.63
C SER A 22 5.80 -8.12 -7.98
N GLY A 23 5.40 -8.64 -9.14
CA GLY A 23 5.80 -9.96 -9.64
C GLY A 23 4.85 -11.10 -9.27
N PHE A 24 3.61 -10.81 -8.85
CA PHE A 24 2.63 -11.85 -8.56
C PHE A 24 1.81 -12.20 -9.81
N ALA A 25 1.57 -13.49 -10.01
CA ALA A 25 0.72 -14.00 -11.09
C ALA A 25 -0.77 -13.65 -10.89
N SER A 26 -1.20 -13.37 -9.67
CA SER A 26 -2.58 -12.97 -9.37
C SER A 26 -2.70 -12.18 -8.07
N VAL A 27 -3.80 -11.45 -7.94
CA VAL A 27 -4.19 -10.71 -6.72
C VAL A 27 -4.35 -11.65 -5.53
N GLN A 28 -4.86 -12.86 -5.77
CA GLN A 28 -5.10 -13.85 -4.72
C GLN A 28 -3.77 -14.36 -4.15
N ALA A 29 -2.79 -14.67 -5.02
CA ALA A 29 -1.44 -15.04 -4.60
C ALA A 29 -0.76 -13.90 -3.84
N PHE A 30 -0.94 -12.65 -4.31
CA PHE A 30 -0.49 -11.47 -3.60
C PHE A 30 -1.11 -11.36 -2.20
N ARG A 31 -2.45 -11.47 -2.07
CA ARG A 31 -3.16 -11.38 -0.78
C ARG A 31 -2.74 -12.49 0.18
N ALA A 32 -2.58 -13.72 -0.31
CA ALA A 32 -2.13 -14.85 0.51
C ALA A 32 -0.72 -14.61 1.06
N CYS A 33 0.20 -14.11 0.23
CA CYS A 33 1.53 -13.73 0.68
C CYS A 33 1.51 -12.51 1.60
N TRP A 34 0.62 -11.55 1.34
CA TRP A 34 0.48 -10.33 2.14
C TRP A 34 0.01 -10.65 3.56
N ASN A 35 -1.04 -11.45 3.71
CA ASN A 35 -1.58 -11.85 5.01
C ASN A 35 -0.58 -12.64 5.87
N LYS A 36 0.42 -13.27 5.24
CA LYS A 36 1.53 -13.93 5.96
C LYS A 36 2.61 -12.94 6.41
N ALA A 37 2.75 -11.81 5.71
CA ALA A 37 3.83 -10.84 5.92
C ALA A 37 3.39 -9.61 6.71
N GLU A 38 2.09 -9.31 6.74
CA GLU A 38 1.50 -8.09 7.27
C GLU A 38 0.20 -8.40 8.01
N ALA A 39 0.00 -7.76 9.16
CA ALA A 39 -1.24 -7.88 9.93
C ALA A 39 -2.40 -7.07 9.32
N ALA A 40 -2.10 -5.95 8.67
CA ALA A 40 -3.10 -5.08 8.07
C ALA A 40 -3.37 -5.45 6.61
N THR A 41 -4.59 -5.26 6.11
CA THR A 41 -4.88 -5.44 4.68
C THR A 41 -4.15 -4.38 3.82
N PRO A 42 -3.91 -4.62 2.52
CA PRO A 42 -3.25 -3.63 1.64
C PRO A 42 -3.93 -2.25 1.65
N ARG A 43 -5.28 -2.24 1.70
CA ARG A 43 -6.08 -1.01 1.79
C ARG A 43 -5.87 -0.30 3.13
N ALA A 44 -5.91 -1.03 4.24
CA ALA A 44 -5.64 -0.47 5.57
C ALA A 44 -4.21 0.06 5.68
N TYR A 45 -3.23 -0.66 5.14
CA TYR A 45 -1.83 -0.23 5.08
C TYR A 45 -1.66 1.08 4.31
N ARG A 46 -2.36 1.22 3.16
CA ARG A 46 -2.40 2.47 2.40
C ARG A 46 -3.01 3.60 3.22
N GLN A 47 -4.17 3.37 3.84
CA GLN A 47 -4.86 4.37 4.64
C GLN A 47 -4.03 4.82 5.84
N ALA A 48 -3.40 3.90 6.57
CA ALA A 48 -2.54 4.23 7.71
C ALA A 48 -1.34 5.11 7.31
N ARG A 49 -0.86 5.01 6.06
CA ARG A 49 0.23 5.85 5.53
C ARG A 49 -0.26 7.17 4.95
N ALA A 50 -1.42 7.21 4.33
CA ALA A 50 -2.06 8.45 3.89
C ALA A 50 -2.52 9.30 5.10
N ALA A 51 -2.98 8.64 6.16
CA ALA A 51 -3.37 9.24 7.43
C ALA A 51 -2.18 9.56 8.34
N LYS A 52 -0.94 9.51 7.85
CA LYS A 52 0.09 10.44 8.32
C LYS A 52 -0.04 11.69 7.46
N PRO A 53 -0.97 12.62 7.75
CA PRO A 53 -0.78 13.96 7.28
C PRO A 53 0.51 14.41 7.94
N THR A 54 1.45 14.79 7.09
CA THR A 54 2.50 15.71 7.42
C THR A 54 1.89 16.76 8.35
N LEU A 55 2.32 16.77 9.60
CA LEU A 55 2.04 17.79 10.59
C LEU A 55 2.89 19.00 10.17
N THR A 56 2.62 19.56 8.99
CA THR A 56 3.29 20.73 8.42
C THR A 56 2.22 21.74 8.06
N SER A 57 1.91 22.53 9.08
CA SER A 57 1.47 23.92 9.09
C SER A 57 0.16 24.35 8.42
N PRO A 58 -0.60 25.26 9.07
CA PRO A 58 -1.86 25.81 8.59
C PRO A 58 -1.66 26.84 7.45
N PRO A 59 -2.73 27.21 6.73
CA PRO A 59 -2.68 28.25 5.71
C PRO A 59 -2.44 29.62 6.36
N ALA A 60 -1.43 30.35 5.88
CA ALA A 60 -1.29 31.78 6.17
C ALA A 60 -2.49 32.51 5.53
N SER A 61 -3.21 33.26 6.37
CA SER A 61 -4.24 34.22 5.98
C SER A 61 -3.65 35.45 5.33
#